data_AF-A0A812WQ18-F1
#
_entry.id   AF-A0A812WQ18-F1
#
_cell.length_a   1.000
_cell.length_b   1.000
_cell.length_c   1.000
_cell.angle_alpha   90.00
_cell.angle_beta   90.00
_cell.angle_gamma   90.00
#
_symmetry.space_group_name_H-M   'P 1'
#
loop_
_entity.id
_entity.type
_entity.pdbx_description
1 polymer ?
#
loop_
_entity_poly.entity_id
_entity_poly.type
_entity_poly.pdbx_seq_one_letter_code
_entity_poly.pdbx_strand_id
1 'polypeptide(L)'
;MAHDNMLTAFLIALGVYKEQWPLYASQVVLETAESEGVVAARILVNDEVCLEWQPWVDLHGKLHHLAMSKGQLAPRYDPSSMKGHLLQTVHPMLQLVASSKGIPMNEYLMRTVARIFSFLKQQGAETGLATLSPLSAILLAMSANPSNPVFNHHLFEAVASIVKVCVPAQPDAVESALLPTFGQILERNVVDFLPYTFQIMGLLLDASPSIKPLYTELFARLLNPELWRSQANVPGLIRLLRAYFAKHASFAELLKTHMQAILERFQFVLMNRKTEVAALDLLNAIYQYLPIEFYQQFLKTLMTVLLTRLQSSKSPKFKRDFVVSCSLCIHKNQSVIPLFNEIQAGLLSNLVLNVWPPVLKMPLKTDERKVCVMAVARLLSLDEMRQNTQLVGACAVGLVHLLGLSSSNNKSKLNGDEGSDDEFLENAGAGQEYEVSFNKLQNTDLPGAAAGLAPDVPELQSAAKAALKPVLGAAPLPERSEIVFFVLAQTPLSLSRSLAPSLPLPLPLPPPSLPPFLSPRCNPARCPAATSSEAKAASGRCVDRCFPNHRRSGMPFAAS
;
A
#
# COMPACT_ATOMS: atom_id res chain seq x y z
N MET A 1 -1.41 -25.94 -0.48
CA MET A 1 -0.32 -25.62 0.46
C MET A 1 -0.91 -24.72 1.54
N ALA A 2 -0.76 -25.05 2.82
CA ALA A 2 -1.04 -24.16 3.92
C ALA A 2 0.29 -23.88 4.63
N HIS A 3 0.59 -22.63 5.00
CA HIS A 3 1.81 -22.35 5.76
C HIS A 3 1.72 -22.92 7.19
N ASP A 4 2.84 -23.45 7.67
CA ASP A 4 3.17 -24.26 8.86
C ASP A 4 2.20 -24.20 10.05
N ASN A 5 1.67 -23.02 10.34
CA ASN A 5 0.97 -22.71 11.58
C ASN A 5 -0.50 -23.13 11.64
N MET A 6 -1.07 -23.58 10.52
CA MET A 6 -2.35 -24.31 10.50
C MET A 6 -2.16 -25.81 10.23
N LEU A 7 -0.98 -26.23 9.75
CA LEU A 7 -0.70 -27.62 9.40
C LEU A 7 -0.68 -28.53 10.63
N THR A 8 -0.03 -28.16 11.73
CA THR A 8 0.01 -29.01 12.93
C THR A 8 -1.39 -29.32 13.47
N ALA A 9 -2.26 -28.30 13.55
CA ALA A 9 -3.65 -28.50 13.96
C ALA A 9 -4.43 -29.39 12.97
N PHE A 10 -4.16 -29.27 11.67
CA PHE A 10 -4.75 -30.08 10.59
C PHE A 10 -4.21 -31.53 10.52
N LEU A 11 -2.99 -31.78 10.98
CA LEU A 11 -2.41 -33.13 11.09
C LEU A 11 -2.89 -33.86 12.36
N ILE A 12 -2.99 -33.16 13.50
CA ILE A 12 -3.62 -33.67 14.73
C ILE A 12 -5.08 -34.04 14.45
N ALA A 13 -5.82 -33.11 13.84
CA ALA A 13 -7.16 -33.26 13.32
C ALA A 13 -7.43 -34.58 12.58
N LEU A 14 -6.52 -34.96 11.70
CA LEU A 14 -6.68 -36.10 10.81
C LEU A 14 -6.21 -37.43 11.44
N GLY A 15 -5.69 -37.41 12.66
CA GLY A 15 -5.07 -38.55 13.30
C GLY A 15 -3.71 -38.92 12.69
N VAL A 16 -3.09 -37.97 11.98
CA VAL A 16 -1.82 -38.13 11.25
C VAL A 16 -0.62 -37.74 12.14
N TYR A 17 -0.88 -37.02 13.23
CA TYR A 17 0.11 -36.65 14.22
C TYR A 17 0.61 -37.86 15.04
N LYS A 18 1.92 -38.06 15.04
CA LYS A 18 2.62 -38.97 15.97
C LYS A 18 3.22 -38.13 17.10
N GLU A 19 3.05 -38.58 18.33
CA GLU A 19 3.37 -37.83 19.57
C GLU A 19 4.86 -37.57 19.80
N GLN A 20 5.74 -38.09 18.93
CA GLN A 20 7.18 -37.89 18.98
C GLN A 20 7.58 -36.87 17.90
N TRP A 21 8.11 -35.73 18.33
CA TRP A 21 8.79 -34.76 17.46
C TRP A 21 10.23 -34.58 17.93
N PRO A 22 11.16 -34.56 16.98
CA PRO A 22 11.66 -33.26 16.51
C PRO A 22 11.49 -33.04 14.99
N LEU A 23 11.76 -31.80 14.56
CA LEU A 23 11.90 -31.29 13.18
C LEU A 23 10.65 -30.80 12.43
N TYR A 24 10.71 -29.52 12.06
CA TYR A 24 9.78 -28.72 11.25
C TYR A 24 9.14 -29.47 10.07
N ALA A 25 7.81 -29.38 9.95
CA ALA A 25 7.05 -29.80 8.77
C ALA A 25 7.01 -28.64 7.78
N SER A 26 8.01 -28.57 6.89
CA SER A 26 8.15 -27.51 5.88
C SER A 26 7.22 -27.71 4.68
N GLN A 27 6.77 -28.94 4.41
CA GLN A 27 5.89 -29.24 3.29
C GLN A 27 4.83 -30.28 3.69
N VAL A 28 3.57 -30.01 3.36
CA VAL A 28 2.47 -30.98 3.46
C VAL A 28 1.73 -31.03 2.13
N VAL A 29 1.70 -32.20 1.52
CA VAL A 29 1.06 -32.46 0.23
C VAL A 29 -0.17 -33.33 0.47
N LEU A 30 -1.34 -32.81 0.09
CA LEU A 30 -2.55 -33.59 -0.08
C LEU A 30 -2.59 -34.00 -1.55
N GLU A 31 -2.41 -35.28 -1.83
CA GLU A 31 -2.66 -35.82 -3.17
C GLU A 31 -4.05 -36.42 -3.25
N THR A 32 -4.70 -36.26 -4.40
CA THR A 32 -6.01 -36.82 -4.70
C THR A 32 -5.95 -37.64 -5.98
N ALA A 33 -6.54 -38.83 -5.96
CA ALA A 33 -6.72 -39.68 -7.12
C ALA A 33 -8.19 -40.10 -7.22
N GLU A 34 -8.72 -40.20 -8.43
CA GLU A 34 -10.07 -40.67 -8.69
C GLU A 34 -9.99 -42.04 -9.36
N SER A 35 -10.66 -43.02 -8.77
CA SER A 35 -10.78 -44.38 -9.33
C SER A 35 -12.20 -44.86 -9.11
N GLU A 36 -12.83 -45.38 -10.18
CA GLU A 36 -14.20 -45.91 -10.15
C GLU A 36 -15.27 -44.93 -9.58
N GLY A 37 -15.05 -43.62 -9.75
CA GLY A 37 -15.93 -42.56 -9.23
C GLY A 37 -15.78 -42.27 -7.74
N VAL A 38 -14.82 -42.91 -7.06
CA VAL A 38 -14.42 -42.57 -5.69
C VAL A 38 -13.16 -41.73 -5.73
N VAL A 39 -13.26 -40.49 -5.26
CA VAL A 39 -12.08 -39.67 -4.95
C VAL A 39 -11.45 -40.22 -3.67
N ALA A 40 -10.21 -40.66 -3.76
CA ALA A 40 -9.36 -40.98 -2.62
C ALA A 40 -8.29 -39.89 -2.42
N ALA A 41 -7.77 -39.78 -1.21
CA ALA A 41 -6.70 -38.85 -0.88
C ALA A 41 -5.63 -39.49 0.02
N ARG A 42 -4.37 -39.12 -0.20
CA ARG A 42 -3.23 -39.44 0.67
C ARG A 42 -2.53 -38.16 1.12
N ILE A 43 -1.84 -38.21 2.25
CA ILE A 43 -1.13 -37.05 2.83
C ILE A 43 0.33 -37.40 3.07
N LEU A 44 1.20 -36.58 2.48
CA LEU A 44 2.64 -36.61 2.69
C LEU A 44 3.06 -35.41 3.54
N VAL A 45 3.99 -35.62 4.47
CA VAL A 45 4.62 -34.58 5.28
C VAL A 45 6.13 -34.69 5.06
N ASN A 46 6.77 -33.64 4.55
CA ASN A 46 8.18 -33.66 4.13
C ASN A 46 8.51 -34.89 3.24
N ASP A 47 7.63 -35.17 2.28
CA ASP A 47 7.66 -36.32 1.36
C ASP A 47 7.52 -37.73 2.00
N GLU A 48 7.33 -37.83 3.32
CA GLU A 48 6.94 -39.09 3.98
C GLU A 48 5.42 -39.30 3.96
N VAL A 49 4.95 -40.47 3.53
CA VAL A 49 3.51 -40.82 3.57
C VAL A 49 3.06 -41.00 5.02
N CYS A 50 2.31 -40.03 5.53
CA CYS A 50 1.78 -40.07 6.90
C CYS A 50 0.29 -40.47 6.94
N LEU A 51 -0.45 -40.31 5.83
CA LEU A 51 -1.76 -40.92 5.62
C LEU A 51 -1.78 -41.58 4.23
N GLU A 52 -1.96 -42.89 4.19
CA GLU A 52 -2.19 -43.63 2.94
C GLU A 52 -3.54 -43.31 2.30
N TRP A 53 -3.77 -43.76 1.07
CA TRP A 53 -5.01 -43.52 0.33
C TRP A 53 -6.27 -43.90 1.13
N GLN A 54 -7.09 -42.90 1.46
CA GLN A 54 -8.42 -43.08 2.07
C GLN A 54 -9.50 -42.40 1.23
N PRO A 55 -10.74 -42.92 1.20
CA PRO A 55 -11.86 -42.25 0.54
C PRO A 55 -12.03 -40.82 1.07
N TRP A 56 -12.24 -39.87 0.15
CA TRP A 56 -12.42 -38.46 0.48
C TRP A 56 -13.58 -38.24 1.46
N VAL A 57 -14.63 -39.07 1.38
CA VAL A 57 -15.78 -39.03 2.30
C VAL A 57 -15.35 -39.27 3.76
N ASP A 58 -14.44 -40.20 4.00
CA ASP A 58 -13.95 -40.53 5.36
C ASP A 58 -13.01 -39.45 5.88
N LEU A 59 -12.11 -38.96 5.02
CA LEU A 59 -11.20 -37.85 5.35
C LEU A 59 -11.98 -36.55 5.64
N HIS A 60 -12.96 -36.24 4.79
CA HIS A 60 -13.90 -35.14 4.96
C HIS A 60 -14.72 -35.31 6.25
N GLY A 61 -15.18 -36.53 6.55
CA GLY A 61 -15.87 -36.86 7.80
C GLY A 61 -15.04 -36.52 9.03
N LYS A 62 -13.75 -36.89 9.04
CA LYS A 62 -12.78 -36.52 10.10
C LYS A 62 -12.65 -34.99 10.20
N LEU A 63 -12.39 -34.30 9.08
CA LEU A 63 -12.23 -32.84 9.04
C LEU A 63 -13.48 -32.07 9.48
N HIS A 64 -14.67 -32.58 9.19
CA HIS A 64 -15.93 -31.95 9.53
C HIS A 64 -16.13 -31.78 11.04
N HIS A 65 -15.42 -32.57 11.87
CA HIS A 65 -15.44 -32.41 13.33
C HIS A 65 -14.62 -31.22 13.85
N LEU A 66 -13.75 -30.58 13.07
CA LEU A 66 -12.74 -29.67 13.63
C LEU A 66 -13.05 -28.17 13.51
N ALA A 67 -13.81 -27.77 12.50
CA ALA A 67 -14.08 -26.35 12.24
C ALA A 67 -15.55 -25.97 12.38
N MET A 68 -16.47 -26.84 11.94
CA MET A 68 -17.88 -26.49 11.72
C MET A 68 -18.83 -27.39 12.51
N SER A 69 -19.97 -26.86 12.94
CA SER A 69 -21.07 -27.69 13.45
C SER A 69 -21.73 -28.48 12.31
N LYS A 70 -22.32 -29.65 12.62
CA LYS A 70 -23.12 -30.39 11.62
C LYS A 70 -24.36 -29.56 11.27
N GLY A 71 -24.42 -29.04 10.04
CA GLY A 71 -25.59 -28.38 9.46
C GLY A 71 -25.53 -26.86 9.33
N GLN A 72 -24.48 -26.18 9.81
CA GLN A 72 -24.29 -24.73 9.61
C GLN A 72 -22.83 -24.41 9.27
N LEU A 73 -22.62 -23.40 8.41
CA LEU A 73 -21.29 -22.81 8.16
C LEU A 73 -20.86 -21.90 9.33
N ALA A 74 -20.96 -22.41 10.55
CA ALA A 74 -20.71 -21.69 11.80
C ALA A 74 -19.62 -22.40 12.61
N PRO A 75 -18.77 -21.65 13.35
CA PRO A 75 -17.71 -22.23 14.18
C PRO A 75 -18.26 -23.27 15.15
N ARG A 76 -17.57 -24.41 15.29
CA ARG A 76 -17.97 -25.50 16.21
C ARG A 76 -18.10 -25.04 17.68
N TYR A 77 -17.33 -24.03 18.09
CA TYR A 77 -17.34 -23.46 19.43
C TYR A 77 -17.66 -21.97 19.39
N ASP A 78 -18.66 -21.55 20.17
CA ASP A 78 -18.97 -20.13 20.36
C ASP A 78 -17.96 -19.49 21.35
N PRO A 79 -17.50 -18.25 21.13
CA PRO A 79 -16.60 -17.55 22.06
C PRO A 79 -17.03 -17.56 23.52
N SER A 80 -18.33 -17.48 23.79
CA SER A 80 -18.89 -17.45 25.15
C SER A 80 -18.68 -18.78 25.88
N SER A 81 -18.76 -19.90 25.15
CA SER A 81 -18.54 -21.24 25.71
C SER A 81 -17.06 -21.52 26.05
N MET A 82 -16.14 -20.91 25.29
CA MET A 82 -14.69 -21.11 25.46
C MET A 82 -14.03 -20.06 26.34
N LYS A 83 -14.68 -18.90 26.57
CA LYS A 83 -14.16 -17.74 27.32
C LYS A 83 -13.43 -18.12 28.61
N GLY A 84 -14.11 -18.86 29.49
CA GLY A 84 -13.54 -19.23 30.80
C GLY A 84 -12.24 -20.02 30.69
N HIS A 85 -12.25 -21.08 29.87
CA HIS A 85 -11.10 -21.94 29.65
C HIS A 85 -9.93 -21.20 28.99
N LEU A 86 -10.20 -20.41 27.93
CA LEU A 86 -9.14 -19.69 27.21
C LEU A 86 -8.49 -18.61 28.07
N LEU A 87 -9.28 -17.79 28.77
CA LEU A 87 -8.74 -16.69 29.59
C LEU A 87 -7.91 -17.19 30.78
N GLN A 88 -8.25 -18.33 31.37
CA GLN A 88 -7.45 -18.96 32.44
C GLN A 88 -6.03 -19.31 31.99
N THR A 89 -5.80 -19.59 30.70
CA THR A 89 -4.46 -19.92 30.18
C THR A 89 -3.54 -18.71 29.97
N VAL A 90 -4.09 -17.50 29.84
CA VAL A 90 -3.32 -16.30 29.47
C VAL A 90 -2.27 -15.95 30.53
N HIS A 91 -2.64 -15.94 31.81
CA HIS A 91 -1.72 -15.56 32.88
C HIS A 91 -0.54 -16.55 33.04
N PRO A 92 -0.74 -17.89 33.07
CA PRO A 92 0.35 -18.86 32.99
C PRO A 92 1.28 -18.66 31.78
N MET A 93 0.75 -18.39 30.59
CA MET A 93 1.57 -18.13 29.40
C MET A 93 2.47 -16.90 29.58
N LEU A 94 1.95 -15.81 30.14
CA LEU A 94 2.75 -14.61 30.41
C LEU A 94 3.78 -14.83 31.53
N GLN A 95 3.48 -15.63 32.55
CA GLN A 95 4.46 -15.99 33.59
C GLN A 95 5.64 -16.79 33.01
N LEU A 96 5.39 -17.74 32.09
CA LEU A 96 6.45 -18.49 31.41
C LEU A 96 7.38 -17.57 30.62
N VAL A 97 6.81 -16.62 29.86
CA VAL A 97 7.55 -15.61 29.09
C VAL A 97 8.34 -14.68 30.00
N ALA A 98 7.72 -14.11 31.04
CA ALA A 98 8.36 -13.17 31.94
C ALA A 98 9.48 -13.80 32.80
N SER A 99 9.39 -15.10 33.08
CA SER A 99 10.41 -15.83 33.84
C SER A 99 11.45 -16.54 32.96
N SER A 100 11.36 -16.42 31.63
CA SER A 100 12.19 -17.13 30.65
C SER A 100 12.26 -18.65 30.87
N LYS A 101 11.20 -19.25 31.43
CA LYS A 101 11.14 -20.68 31.74
C LYS A 101 10.65 -21.48 30.52
N GLY A 102 11.34 -22.58 30.22
CA GLY A 102 11.08 -23.39 29.03
C GLY A 102 11.89 -22.86 27.84
N ILE A 103 11.22 -22.63 26.70
CA ILE A 103 11.83 -22.05 25.50
C ILE A 103 11.90 -20.52 25.69
N PRO A 104 13.09 -19.89 25.73
CA PRO A 104 13.22 -18.44 25.84
C PRO A 104 12.61 -17.74 24.62
N MET A 105 11.95 -16.60 24.83
CA MET A 105 11.33 -15.80 23.75
C MET A 105 10.45 -16.64 22.80
N ASN A 106 9.65 -17.57 23.35
CA ASN A 106 8.75 -18.43 22.58
C ASN A 106 7.61 -17.63 21.94
N GLU A 107 7.67 -17.44 20.63
CA GLU A 107 6.71 -16.68 19.84
C GLU A 107 5.32 -17.31 19.81
N TYR A 108 5.21 -18.65 19.90
CA TYR A 108 3.93 -19.37 19.87
C TYR A 108 3.05 -19.03 21.08
N LEU A 109 3.65 -18.69 22.23
CA LEU A 109 2.91 -18.20 23.39
C LEU A 109 2.25 -16.84 23.09
N MET A 110 3.00 -15.89 22.53
CA MET A 110 2.45 -14.57 22.18
C MET A 110 1.39 -14.65 21.08
N ARG A 111 1.61 -15.50 20.08
CA ARG A 111 0.62 -15.79 19.03
C ARG A 111 -0.66 -16.43 19.59
N THR A 112 -0.54 -17.28 20.60
CA THR A 112 -1.69 -17.89 21.28
C THR A 112 -2.48 -16.83 22.05
N VAL A 113 -1.80 -15.94 22.80
CA VAL A 113 -2.42 -14.79 23.47
C VAL A 113 -3.15 -13.89 22.45
N ALA A 114 -2.49 -13.50 21.36
CA ALA A 114 -3.09 -12.69 20.28
C ALA A 114 -4.36 -13.34 19.69
N ARG A 115 -4.31 -14.66 19.43
CA ARG A 115 -5.43 -15.45 18.90
C ARG A 115 -6.59 -15.57 19.91
N ILE A 116 -6.32 -15.74 21.20
CA ILE A 116 -7.36 -15.80 22.25
C ILE A 116 -8.17 -14.51 22.25
N PHE A 117 -7.53 -13.34 22.32
CA PHE A 117 -8.25 -12.07 22.34
C PHE A 117 -8.93 -11.76 20.99
N SER A 118 -8.29 -12.09 19.86
CA SER A 118 -8.91 -11.96 18.52
C SER A 118 -10.18 -12.81 18.37
N PHE A 119 -10.20 -14.02 18.94
CA PHE A 119 -11.35 -14.92 18.92
C PHE A 119 -12.47 -14.46 19.87
N LEU A 120 -12.13 -14.09 21.10
CA LEU A 120 -13.10 -13.67 22.11
C LEU A 120 -13.71 -12.29 21.84
N LYS A 121 -13.02 -11.44 21.06
CA LYS A 121 -13.44 -10.06 20.77
C LYS A 121 -13.78 -9.33 22.08
N GLN A 122 -14.79 -8.46 22.09
CA GLN A 122 -15.25 -7.69 23.26
C GLN A 122 -15.46 -8.55 24.52
N GLN A 123 -15.78 -9.85 24.41
CA GLN A 123 -15.96 -10.70 25.58
C GLN A 123 -14.68 -10.87 26.43
N GLY A 124 -13.50 -10.66 25.83
CA GLY A 124 -12.20 -10.70 26.49
C GLY A 124 -11.73 -9.35 27.06
N ALA A 125 -12.46 -8.24 26.88
CA ALA A 125 -11.96 -6.88 27.15
C ALA A 125 -11.53 -6.64 28.61
N GLU A 126 -12.27 -7.15 29.59
CA GLU A 126 -11.97 -7.00 31.01
C GLU A 126 -10.62 -7.66 31.38
N THR A 127 -10.46 -8.95 31.06
CA THR A 127 -9.21 -9.68 31.28
C THR A 127 -8.08 -9.13 30.41
N GLY A 128 -8.39 -8.65 29.20
CA GLY A 128 -7.43 -8.02 28.30
C GLY A 128 -6.80 -6.77 28.93
N LEU A 129 -7.61 -5.89 29.53
CA LEU A 129 -7.11 -4.71 30.24
C LEU A 129 -6.18 -5.10 31.41
N ALA A 130 -6.55 -6.10 32.21
CA ALA A 130 -5.68 -6.64 33.26
C ALA A 130 -4.38 -7.29 32.72
N THR A 131 -4.41 -7.78 31.48
CA THR A 131 -3.26 -8.41 30.80
C THR A 131 -2.26 -7.38 30.25
N LEU A 132 -2.66 -6.13 30.03
CA LEU A 132 -1.77 -5.08 29.50
C LEU A 132 -0.63 -4.72 30.45
N SER A 133 -0.85 -4.72 31.77
CA SER A 133 0.20 -4.40 32.75
C SER A 133 1.35 -5.44 32.75
N PRO A 134 1.08 -6.76 32.84
CA PRO A 134 2.09 -7.79 32.61
C PRO A 134 2.80 -7.69 31.26
N LEU A 135 2.09 -7.38 30.16
CA LEU A 135 2.70 -7.20 28.84
C LEU A 135 3.60 -5.95 28.77
N SER A 136 3.22 -4.85 29.42
CA SER A 136 4.07 -3.65 29.59
C SER A 136 5.38 -4.00 30.30
N ALA A 137 5.34 -4.82 31.35
CA ALA A 137 6.54 -5.27 32.05
C ALA A 137 7.43 -6.16 31.16
N ILE A 138 6.84 -7.09 30.39
CA ILE A 138 7.58 -7.92 29.41
C ILE A 138 8.22 -7.03 28.33
N LEU A 139 7.47 -6.07 27.77
CA LEU A 139 8.00 -5.11 26.79
C LEU A 139 9.23 -4.36 27.34
N LEU A 140 9.14 -3.78 28.54
CA LEU A 140 10.26 -3.04 29.14
C LEU A 140 11.48 -3.91 29.47
N ALA A 141 11.28 -5.19 29.81
CA ALA A 141 12.36 -6.15 30.02
C ALA A 141 13.04 -6.53 28.70
N MET A 142 12.26 -6.82 27.65
CA MET A 142 12.78 -7.17 26.33
C MET A 142 13.42 -5.97 25.62
N SER A 143 12.99 -4.73 25.93
CA SER A 143 13.55 -3.50 25.37
C SER A 143 15.03 -3.27 25.73
N ALA A 144 15.58 -4.02 26.70
CA ALA A 144 17.00 -3.94 27.06
C ALA A 144 17.90 -4.75 26.10
N ASN A 145 17.34 -5.78 25.44
CA ASN A 145 18.05 -6.61 24.45
C ASN A 145 17.02 -7.29 23.51
N PRO A 146 16.53 -6.61 22.47
CA PRO A 146 15.45 -7.08 21.60
C PRO A 146 15.91 -8.15 20.57
N SER A 147 16.57 -9.22 21.02
CA SER A 147 17.38 -10.13 20.19
C SER A 147 16.62 -11.09 19.25
N ASN A 148 15.32 -11.36 19.46
CA ASN A 148 14.52 -12.22 18.58
C ASN A 148 13.40 -11.41 17.89
N PRO A 149 13.57 -11.02 16.60
CA PRO A 149 12.59 -10.18 15.90
C PRO A 149 11.24 -10.86 15.67
N VAL A 150 11.19 -12.19 15.52
CA VAL A 150 9.96 -12.95 15.33
C VAL A 150 9.12 -12.94 16.62
N PHE A 151 9.78 -13.14 17.76
CA PHE A 151 9.13 -12.97 19.07
C PHE A 151 8.67 -11.53 19.29
N ASN A 152 9.53 -10.54 19.01
CA ASN A 152 9.20 -9.11 19.18
C ASN A 152 7.94 -8.74 18.39
N HIS A 153 7.88 -9.12 17.10
CA HIS A 153 6.69 -8.92 16.27
C HIS A 153 5.43 -9.53 16.92
N HIS A 154 5.49 -10.78 17.37
CA HIS A 154 4.33 -11.45 17.94
C HIS A 154 3.96 -10.96 19.34
N LEU A 155 4.90 -10.45 20.13
CA LEU A 155 4.63 -9.72 21.38
C LEU A 155 3.83 -8.44 21.09
N PHE A 156 4.23 -7.65 20.09
CA PHE A 156 3.47 -6.46 19.68
C PHE A 156 2.11 -6.79 19.04
N GLU A 157 1.97 -7.91 18.33
CA GLU A 157 0.66 -8.42 17.88
C GLU A 157 -0.27 -8.79 19.04
N ALA A 158 0.27 -9.41 20.10
CA ALA A 158 -0.51 -9.73 21.30
C ALA A 158 -1.03 -8.44 21.95
N VAL A 159 -0.18 -7.42 22.09
CA VAL A 159 -0.58 -6.09 22.60
C VAL A 159 -1.62 -5.45 21.67
N ALA A 160 -1.39 -5.38 20.36
CA ALA A 160 -2.33 -4.78 19.41
C ALA A 160 -3.70 -5.49 19.40
N SER A 161 -3.71 -6.83 19.48
CA SER A 161 -4.93 -7.64 19.58
C SER A 161 -5.74 -7.31 20.82
N ILE A 162 -5.08 -7.16 21.98
CA ILE A 162 -5.73 -6.79 23.24
C ILE A 162 -6.23 -5.35 23.19
N VAL A 163 -5.40 -4.40 22.72
CA VAL A 163 -5.78 -2.99 22.58
C VAL A 163 -7.04 -2.85 21.73
N LYS A 164 -7.08 -3.46 20.55
CA LYS A 164 -8.24 -3.46 19.63
C LYS A 164 -9.53 -4.00 20.27
N VAL A 165 -9.41 -4.91 21.24
CA VAL A 165 -10.54 -5.50 21.98
C VAL A 165 -10.99 -4.64 23.17
N CYS A 166 -10.05 -4.05 23.91
CA CYS A 166 -10.34 -3.29 25.13
C CYS A 166 -10.74 -1.84 24.85
N VAL A 167 -10.13 -1.21 23.85
CA VAL A 167 -10.29 0.21 23.51
C VAL A 167 -11.74 0.64 23.25
N PRO A 168 -12.60 -0.14 22.54
CA PRO A 168 -13.99 0.26 22.32
C PRO A 168 -14.83 0.40 23.60
N ALA A 169 -14.40 -0.21 24.72
CA ALA A 169 -15.10 -0.15 26.00
C ALA A 169 -14.40 0.77 27.02
N GLN A 170 -13.07 0.79 27.04
CA GLN A 170 -12.27 1.48 28.06
C GLN A 170 -11.02 2.15 27.45
N PRO A 171 -11.17 3.12 26.53
CA PRO A 171 -10.03 3.71 25.81
C PRO A 171 -9.04 4.38 26.76
N ASP A 172 -9.54 5.10 27.77
CA ASP A 172 -8.70 5.82 28.72
C ASP A 172 -7.86 4.92 29.63
N ALA A 173 -8.42 3.80 30.07
CA ALA A 173 -7.70 2.82 30.89
C ALA A 173 -6.61 2.10 30.08
N VAL A 174 -6.89 1.76 28.82
CA VAL A 174 -5.91 1.12 27.93
C VAL A 174 -4.72 2.05 27.65
N GLU A 175 -4.99 3.33 27.35
CA GLU A 175 -3.92 4.32 27.19
C GLU A 175 -3.10 4.51 28.46
N SER A 176 -3.77 4.60 29.62
CA SER A 176 -3.08 4.75 30.92
C SER A 176 -2.15 3.56 31.23
N ALA A 177 -2.49 2.35 30.79
CA ALA A 177 -1.69 1.14 30.99
C ALA A 177 -0.47 1.01 30.05
N LEU A 178 -0.48 1.69 28.90
CA LEU A 178 0.52 1.52 27.83
C LEU A 178 1.40 2.75 27.56
N LEU A 179 0.85 3.96 27.67
CA LEU A 179 1.59 5.18 27.36
C LEU A 179 2.89 5.36 28.18
N PRO A 180 2.97 5.02 29.49
CA PRO A 180 4.23 5.09 30.24
C PRO A 180 5.32 4.13 29.73
N THR A 181 4.92 2.99 29.15
CA THR A 181 5.83 1.99 28.56
C THR A 181 6.34 2.47 27.20
N PHE A 182 5.45 2.99 26.36
CA PHE A 182 5.82 3.57 25.07
C PHE A 182 6.68 4.84 25.21
N GLY A 183 6.41 5.68 26.21
CA GLY A 183 7.28 6.81 26.57
C GLY A 183 8.73 6.37 26.84
N GLN A 184 8.93 5.35 27.69
CA GLN A 184 10.27 4.82 27.96
C GLN A 184 10.94 4.17 26.73
N ILE A 185 10.19 3.49 25.86
CA ILE A 185 10.72 2.91 24.61
C ILE A 185 11.20 4.02 23.66
N LEU A 186 10.45 5.11 23.56
CA LEU A 186 10.82 6.30 22.78
C LEU A 186 12.05 7.01 23.35
N GLU A 187 12.10 7.20 24.67
CA GLU A 187 13.23 7.86 25.36
C GLU A 187 14.53 7.07 25.29
N ARG A 188 14.45 5.73 25.37
CA ARG A 188 15.58 4.81 25.18
C ARG A 188 15.96 4.61 23.70
N ASN A 189 15.16 5.13 22.76
CA ASN A 189 15.36 4.97 21.31
C ASN A 189 15.56 3.51 20.88
N VAL A 190 14.74 2.57 21.38
CA VAL A 190 14.87 1.14 21.10
C VAL A 190 14.40 0.83 19.67
N VAL A 191 15.35 0.87 18.72
CA VAL A 191 15.08 0.90 17.26
C VAL A 191 14.14 -0.21 16.79
N ASP A 192 14.31 -1.44 17.28
CA ASP A 192 13.48 -2.61 16.95
C ASP A 192 12.01 -2.47 17.35
N PHE A 193 11.72 -1.63 18.34
CA PHE A 193 10.39 -1.47 18.94
C PHE A 193 9.67 -0.23 18.42
N LEU A 194 10.41 0.80 17.96
CA LEU A 194 9.84 2.05 17.45
C LEU A 194 8.76 1.86 16.36
N PRO A 195 8.95 1.02 15.31
CA PRO A 195 7.94 0.82 14.26
C PRO A 195 6.61 0.31 14.80
N TYR A 196 6.63 -0.55 15.82
CA TYR A 196 5.44 -1.10 16.46
C TYR A 196 4.81 -0.10 17.44
N THR A 197 5.65 0.59 18.23
CA THR A 197 5.22 1.63 19.15
C THR A 197 4.42 2.73 18.43
N PHE A 198 4.91 3.25 17.30
CA PHE A 198 4.16 4.25 16.53
C PHE A 198 2.82 3.72 15.99
N GLN A 199 2.77 2.47 15.52
CA GLN A 199 1.52 1.86 15.04
C GLN A 199 0.47 1.71 16.15
N ILE A 200 0.85 1.26 17.35
CA ILE A 200 -0.07 1.11 18.47
C ILE A 200 -0.46 2.47 19.05
N MET A 201 0.47 3.43 19.16
CA MET A 201 0.12 4.80 19.54
C MET A 201 -0.86 5.46 18.56
N GLY A 202 -0.76 5.16 17.26
CA GLY A 202 -1.75 5.61 16.28
C GLY A 202 -3.14 5.01 16.51
N LEU A 203 -3.21 3.72 16.88
CA LEU A 203 -4.46 3.03 17.27
C LEU A 203 -5.07 3.64 18.53
N LEU A 204 -4.24 3.89 19.56
CA LEU A 204 -4.65 4.50 20.82
C LEU A 204 -5.19 5.91 20.59
N LEU A 205 -4.44 6.76 19.88
CA LEU A 205 -4.84 8.12 19.59
C LEU A 205 -6.15 8.15 18.79
N ASP A 206 -6.30 7.36 17.71
CA ASP A 206 -7.54 7.34 16.91
C ASP A 206 -8.79 7.17 17.80
N ALA A 207 -8.76 6.20 18.71
CA ALA A 207 -9.88 5.88 19.59
C ALA A 207 -10.01 6.76 20.84
N SER A 208 -9.00 7.54 21.19
CA SER A 208 -9.02 8.33 22.42
C SER A 208 -10.13 9.40 22.37
N PRO A 209 -11.01 9.49 23.38
CA PRO A 209 -12.09 10.46 23.42
C PRO A 209 -11.58 11.88 23.73
N SER A 210 -10.42 12.00 24.38
CA SER A 210 -9.82 13.27 24.80
C SER A 210 -8.30 13.25 24.56
N ILE A 211 -7.69 14.41 24.34
CA ILE A 211 -6.24 14.47 24.06
C ILE A 211 -5.45 14.57 25.35
N LYS A 212 -4.47 13.67 25.46
CA LYS A 212 -3.57 13.55 26.61
C LYS A 212 -2.33 14.39 26.38
N PRO A 213 -1.80 15.10 27.41
CA PRO A 213 -0.66 16.01 27.28
C PRO A 213 0.54 15.40 26.54
N LEU A 214 0.81 14.13 26.82
CA LEU A 214 1.87 13.35 26.19
C LEU A 214 1.85 13.38 24.64
N TYR A 215 0.68 13.39 24.01
CA TYR A 215 0.60 13.48 22.54
C TYR A 215 1.08 14.85 22.03
N THR A 216 0.76 15.93 22.73
CA THR A 216 1.27 17.27 22.39
C THR A 216 2.78 17.36 22.64
N GLU A 217 3.27 16.85 23.77
CA GLU A 217 4.68 16.86 24.16
C GLU A 217 5.59 16.02 23.24
N LEU A 218 5.09 14.89 22.75
CA LEU A 218 5.85 14.00 21.86
C LEU A 218 5.86 14.47 20.40
N PHE A 219 4.90 15.28 19.96
CA PHE A 219 4.72 15.60 18.54
C PHE A 219 5.97 16.17 17.87
N ALA A 220 6.64 17.13 18.51
CA ALA A 220 7.88 17.70 18.00
C ALA A 220 9.02 16.65 17.91
N ARG A 221 9.05 15.67 18.84
CA ARG A 221 10.03 14.57 18.79
C ARG A 221 9.79 13.65 17.60
N LEU A 222 8.53 13.40 17.22
CA LEU A 222 8.17 12.58 16.03
C LEU A 222 8.68 13.16 14.70
N LEU A 223 8.95 14.47 14.65
CA LEU A 223 9.46 15.16 13.46
C LEU A 223 11.00 15.26 13.44
N ASN A 224 11.70 14.72 14.45
CA ASN A 224 13.15 14.67 14.48
C ASN A 224 13.69 13.88 13.26
N PRO A 225 14.57 14.47 12.42
CA PRO A 225 15.14 13.81 11.24
C PRO A 225 15.72 12.42 11.49
N GLU A 226 16.29 12.15 12.68
CA GLU A 226 16.88 10.86 13.03
C GLU A 226 15.86 9.71 12.97
N LEU A 227 14.63 9.94 13.47
CA LEU A 227 13.58 8.92 13.45
C LEU A 227 13.16 8.54 12.02
N TRP A 228 13.32 9.46 11.06
CA TRP A 228 12.94 9.26 9.65
C TRP A 228 14.07 8.66 8.81
N ARG A 229 15.31 8.57 9.31
CA ARG A 229 16.40 7.87 8.62
C ARG A 229 16.18 6.36 8.61
N SER A 230 15.69 5.79 9.72
CA SER A 230 15.28 4.39 9.77
C SER A 230 14.04 4.18 8.91
N GLN A 231 14.20 3.41 7.84
CA GLN A 231 13.14 3.16 6.87
C GLN A 231 11.98 2.38 7.50
N ALA A 232 12.27 1.52 8.49
CA ALA A 232 11.25 0.80 9.24
C ALA A 232 10.34 1.70 10.08
N ASN A 233 10.85 2.85 10.56
CA ASN A 233 10.02 3.77 11.33
C ASN A 233 8.99 4.48 10.45
N VAL A 234 9.29 4.72 9.16
CA VAL A 234 8.52 5.63 8.29
C VAL A 234 7.03 5.26 8.22
N PRO A 235 6.61 4.02 7.93
CA PRO A 235 5.17 3.69 7.87
C PRO A 235 4.49 3.79 9.25
N GLY A 236 5.21 3.49 10.33
CA GLY A 236 4.71 3.67 11.70
C GLY A 236 4.50 5.14 12.07
N LEU A 237 5.47 6.00 11.76
CA LEU A 237 5.39 7.45 11.96
C LEU A 237 4.21 8.05 11.18
N ILE A 238 4.01 7.63 9.94
CA ILE A 238 2.88 8.07 9.10
C ILE A 238 1.54 7.57 9.68
N ARG A 239 1.47 6.32 10.15
CA ARG A 239 0.30 5.76 10.83
C ARG A 239 -0.09 6.56 12.08
N LEU A 240 0.89 7.09 12.82
CA LEU A 240 0.67 7.96 13.97
C LEU A 240 0.30 9.39 13.56
N LEU A 241 1.00 10.01 12.59
CA LEU A 241 0.65 11.33 12.05
C LEU A 241 -0.78 11.37 11.47
N ARG A 242 -1.23 10.29 10.82
CA ARG A 242 -2.62 10.13 10.36
C ARG A 242 -3.64 10.35 11.48
N ALA A 243 -3.35 9.85 12.68
CA ALA A 243 -4.24 10.01 13.84
C ALA A 243 -4.25 11.47 14.37
N TYR A 244 -3.11 12.16 14.36
CA TYR A 244 -3.07 13.61 14.62
C TYR A 244 -3.87 14.41 13.59
N PHE A 245 -3.75 14.07 12.30
CA PHE A 245 -4.50 14.75 11.23
C PHE A 245 -6.01 14.48 11.32
N ALA A 246 -6.41 13.25 11.67
CA ALA A 246 -7.81 12.90 11.90
C ALA A 246 -8.43 13.72 13.06
N LYS A 247 -7.63 14.12 14.06
CA LYS A 247 -8.01 15.03 15.15
C LYS A 247 -7.49 16.47 14.98
N HIS A 248 -7.29 16.93 13.74
CA HIS A 248 -6.67 18.24 13.47
C HIS A 248 -7.33 19.43 14.18
N ALA A 249 -8.66 19.39 14.41
CA ALA A 249 -9.38 20.45 15.11
C ALA A 249 -8.83 20.70 16.52
N SER A 250 -8.36 19.65 17.20
CA SER A 250 -7.81 19.72 18.55
C SER A 250 -6.29 19.86 18.60
N PHE A 251 -5.59 19.59 17.49
CA PHE A 251 -4.16 19.82 17.31
C PHE A 251 -3.86 21.03 16.40
N ALA A 252 -4.82 21.96 16.24
CA ALA A 252 -4.81 22.94 15.16
C ALA A 252 -3.58 23.88 15.18
N GLU A 253 -3.22 24.38 16.36
CA GLU A 253 -2.04 25.24 16.55
C GLU A 253 -0.74 24.46 16.32
N LEU A 254 -0.63 23.27 16.91
CA LEU A 254 0.53 22.39 16.80
C LEU A 254 0.82 21.99 15.35
N LEU A 255 -0.21 21.58 14.61
CA LEU A 255 -0.11 21.22 13.19
C LEU A 255 0.26 22.41 12.32
N LYS A 256 -0.29 23.61 12.56
CA LYS A 256 0.08 24.83 11.81
C LYS A 256 1.54 25.20 12.05
N THR A 257 1.96 25.24 13.31
CA THR A 257 3.34 25.57 13.73
C THR A 257 4.37 24.62 13.11
N HIS A 258 4.04 23.34 12.96
CA HIS A 258 4.96 22.32 12.47
C HIS A 258 4.71 21.86 11.02
N MET A 259 3.78 22.48 10.27
CA MET A 259 3.43 22.03 8.91
C MET A 259 4.65 22.01 7.97
N GLN A 260 5.53 23.00 8.06
CA GLN A 260 6.77 23.02 7.28
C GLN A 260 7.64 21.79 7.59
N ALA A 261 7.86 21.47 8.86
CA ALA A 261 8.66 20.31 9.27
C ALA A 261 8.04 18.98 8.81
N ILE A 262 6.71 18.85 8.81
CA ILE A 262 5.99 17.70 8.22
C ILE A 262 6.30 17.59 6.71
N LEU A 263 6.25 18.70 5.97
CA LEU A 263 6.51 18.71 4.53
C LEU A 263 7.99 18.46 4.20
N GLU A 264 8.92 18.89 5.06
CA GLU A 264 10.33 18.52 4.97
C GLU A 264 10.56 17.02 5.22
N ARG A 265 9.83 16.41 6.18
CA ARG A 265 9.86 14.95 6.38
C ARG A 265 9.31 14.22 5.14
N PHE A 266 8.19 14.69 4.59
CA PHE A 266 7.64 14.19 3.32
C PHE A 266 8.67 14.26 2.19
N GLN A 267 9.31 15.41 1.97
CA GLN A 267 10.31 15.57 0.90
C GLN A 267 11.51 14.65 1.12
N PHE A 268 11.96 14.48 2.37
CA PHE A 268 13.06 13.58 2.72
C PHE A 268 12.76 12.13 2.32
N VAL A 269 11.59 11.59 2.67
CA VAL A 269 11.24 10.21 2.28
C VAL A 269 10.87 10.07 0.80
N LEU A 270 10.33 11.11 0.16
CA LEU A 270 10.01 11.11 -1.29
C LEU A 270 11.27 10.89 -2.17
N MET A 271 12.43 11.35 -1.71
CA MET A 271 13.67 11.24 -2.49
C MET A 271 14.26 9.82 -2.47
N ASN A 272 14.01 9.02 -1.43
CA ASN A 272 14.46 7.63 -1.33
C ASN A 272 13.47 6.68 -2.03
N ARG A 273 13.96 5.84 -2.94
CA ARG A 273 13.12 4.89 -3.71
C ARG A 273 12.42 3.85 -2.83
N LYS A 274 13.03 3.42 -1.72
CA LYS A 274 12.43 2.43 -0.81
C LYS A 274 11.24 3.02 -0.03
N THR A 275 11.22 4.33 0.23
CA THR A 275 10.17 5.01 1.01
C THR A 275 9.29 5.97 0.19
N GLU A 276 9.47 6.07 -1.13
CA GLU A 276 8.70 6.97 -2.01
C GLU A 276 7.18 6.70 -1.99
N VAL A 277 6.78 5.44 -1.80
CA VAL A 277 5.37 5.03 -1.67
C VAL A 277 4.78 5.57 -0.36
N ALA A 278 5.50 5.38 0.76
CA ALA A 278 5.09 5.88 2.06
C ALA A 278 5.05 7.43 2.10
N ALA A 279 5.92 8.11 1.34
CA ALA A 279 5.84 9.55 1.16
C ALA A 279 4.48 9.98 0.58
N LEU A 280 3.95 9.22 -0.40
CA LEU A 280 2.64 9.49 -0.98
C LEU A 280 1.48 9.08 -0.06
N ASP A 281 1.66 8.07 0.81
CA ASP A 281 0.70 7.78 1.89
C ASP A 281 0.60 8.94 2.90
N LEU A 282 1.74 9.55 3.28
CA LEU A 282 1.76 10.75 4.13
C LEU A 282 1.05 11.93 3.46
N LEU A 283 1.30 12.14 2.16
CA LEU A 283 0.66 13.17 1.36
C LEU A 283 -0.86 12.97 1.25
N ASN A 284 -1.28 11.72 1.01
CA ASN A 284 -2.68 11.35 0.96
C ASN A 284 -3.37 11.57 2.31
N ALA A 285 -2.70 11.27 3.43
CA ALA A 285 -3.22 11.58 4.76
C ALA A 285 -3.36 13.10 5.00
N ILE A 286 -2.41 13.92 4.53
CA ILE A 286 -2.54 15.39 4.57
C ILE A 286 -3.79 15.85 3.80
N TYR A 287 -3.97 15.41 2.55
CA TYR A 287 -5.13 15.82 1.74
C TYR A 287 -6.47 15.27 2.23
N GLN A 288 -6.47 14.07 2.82
CA GLN A 288 -7.69 13.41 3.29
C GLN A 288 -8.23 14.01 4.58
N TYR A 289 -7.34 14.36 5.51
CA TYR A 289 -7.71 14.71 6.88
C TYR A 289 -7.51 16.18 7.25
N LEU A 290 -6.61 16.92 6.59
CA LEU A 290 -6.37 18.34 6.91
C LEU A 290 -7.17 19.27 5.99
N PRO A 291 -7.86 20.29 6.56
CA PRO A 291 -8.36 21.44 5.80
C PRO A 291 -7.23 22.14 5.04
N ILE A 292 -7.54 22.74 3.87
CA ILE A 292 -6.51 23.29 2.98
C ILE A 292 -5.71 24.42 3.62
N GLU A 293 -6.32 25.16 4.55
CA GLU A 293 -5.74 26.31 5.25
C GLU A 293 -4.48 25.95 6.06
N PHE A 294 -4.29 24.67 6.39
CA PHE A 294 -3.07 24.19 7.06
C PHE A 294 -1.86 24.19 6.13
N TYR A 295 -2.03 23.90 4.83
CA TYR A 295 -0.94 23.69 3.88
C TYR A 295 -1.01 24.54 2.60
N GLN A 296 -2.02 25.39 2.45
CA GLN A 296 -2.27 26.21 1.26
C GLN A 296 -1.03 26.99 0.80
N GLN A 297 -0.34 27.66 1.73
CA GLN A 297 0.86 28.46 1.43
C GLN A 297 2.04 27.63 0.88
N PHE A 298 2.08 26.32 1.16
CA PHE A 298 3.12 25.41 0.69
C PHE A 298 2.73 24.67 -0.59
N LEU A 299 1.47 24.76 -1.03
CA LEU A 299 0.91 23.89 -2.06
C LEU A 299 1.63 24.02 -3.42
N LYS A 300 2.05 25.23 -3.79
CA LYS A 300 2.85 25.47 -5.03
C LYS A 300 4.20 24.74 -4.98
N THR A 301 4.89 24.84 -3.86
CA THR A 301 6.18 24.15 -3.61
C THR A 301 5.99 22.64 -3.60
N LEU A 302 4.94 22.15 -2.93
CA LEU A 302 4.59 20.74 -2.83
C LEU A 302 4.31 20.12 -4.20
N MET A 303 3.51 20.79 -5.04
CA MET A 303 3.29 20.36 -6.43
C MET A 303 4.59 20.39 -7.25
N THR A 304 5.39 21.45 -7.13
CA THR A 304 6.68 21.55 -7.84
C THR A 304 7.62 20.39 -7.48
N VAL A 305 7.75 20.04 -6.21
CA VAL A 305 8.55 18.89 -5.73
C VAL A 305 8.06 17.57 -6.33
N LEU A 306 6.74 17.33 -6.33
CA LEU A 306 6.14 16.13 -6.93
C LEU A 306 6.36 16.06 -8.45
N LEU A 307 6.25 17.18 -9.16
CA LEU A 307 6.47 17.27 -10.60
C LEU A 307 7.93 17.03 -10.97
N THR A 308 8.88 17.59 -10.20
CA THR A 308 10.31 17.31 -10.35
C THR A 308 10.61 15.82 -10.10
N ARG A 309 9.96 15.18 -9.12
CA ARG A 309 10.07 13.74 -8.90
C ARG A 309 9.44 12.93 -10.04
N LEU A 310 8.30 13.35 -10.59
CA LEU A 310 7.65 12.71 -11.74
C LEU A 310 8.53 12.73 -12.99
N GLN A 311 9.21 13.85 -13.27
CA GLN A 311 10.12 14.01 -14.40
C GLN A 311 11.38 13.13 -14.27
N SER A 312 11.90 12.97 -13.06
CA SER A 312 13.10 12.17 -12.78
C SER A 312 12.81 10.68 -12.54
N SER A 313 11.58 10.30 -12.18
CA SER A 313 11.21 8.93 -11.85
C SER A 313 10.83 8.08 -13.07
N LYS A 314 11.49 6.93 -13.19
CA LYS A 314 11.11 5.86 -14.13
C LYS A 314 10.09 4.88 -13.55
N SER A 315 9.76 4.99 -12.26
CA SER A 315 8.89 4.06 -11.53
C SER A 315 7.44 4.17 -12.03
N PRO A 316 6.83 3.09 -12.60
CA PRO A 316 5.41 3.12 -12.98
C PRO A 316 4.51 3.19 -11.73
N LYS A 317 4.96 2.61 -10.62
CA LYS A 317 4.32 2.71 -9.29
C LYS A 317 4.25 4.17 -8.83
N PHE A 318 5.36 4.91 -8.92
CA PHE A 318 5.38 6.34 -8.61
C PHE A 318 4.41 7.14 -9.50
N LYS A 319 4.40 6.89 -10.81
CA LYS A 319 3.47 7.57 -11.74
C LYS A 319 2.00 7.32 -11.38
N ARG A 320 1.68 6.06 -11.04
CA ARG A 320 0.35 5.67 -10.56
C ARG A 320 -0.03 6.44 -9.30
N ASP A 321 0.83 6.37 -8.30
CA ASP A 321 0.56 6.93 -6.96
C ASP A 321 0.50 8.46 -7.00
N PHE A 322 1.35 9.12 -7.81
CA PHE A 322 1.27 10.56 -8.09
C PHE A 322 -0.09 10.97 -8.67
N VAL A 323 -0.57 10.26 -9.70
CA VAL A 323 -1.88 10.54 -10.32
C VAL A 323 -3.02 10.33 -9.32
N VAL A 324 -2.93 9.31 -8.46
CA VAL A 324 -3.90 9.07 -7.38
C VAL A 324 -3.87 10.21 -6.35
N SER A 325 -2.70 10.63 -5.87
CA SER A 325 -2.55 11.73 -4.91
C SER A 325 -3.05 13.07 -5.46
N CYS A 326 -2.71 13.40 -6.71
CA CYS A 326 -3.24 14.60 -7.37
C CYS A 326 -4.76 14.49 -7.60
N SER A 327 -5.29 13.31 -7.91
CA SER A 327 -6.73 13.09 -8.03
C SER A 327 -7.47 13.26 -6.69
N LEU A 328 -6.90 12.76 -5.59
CA LEU A 328 -7.41 13.02 -4.24
C LEU A 328 -7.37 14.51 -3.90
N CYS A 329 -6.27 15.19 -4.21
CA CYS A 329 -6.12 16.63 -3.97
C CYS A 329 -7.19 17.44 -4.72
N ILE A 330 -7.41 17.18 -6.02
CA ILE A 330 -8.46 17.78 -6.85
C ILE A 330 -9.87 17.41 -6.33
N HIS A 331 -10.06 16.17 -5.85
CA HIS A 331 -11.34 15.73 -5.26
C HIS A 331 -11.67 16.49 -3.98
N LYS A 332 -10.69 16.75 -3.11
CA LYS A 332 -10.91 17.49 -1.86
C LYS A 332 -10.97 18.99 -2.09
N ASN A 333 -10.15 19.55 -3.00
CA ASN A 333 -10.02 20.98 -3.24
C ASN A 333 -9.93 21.31 -4.73
N GLN A 334 -10.99 21.88 -5.31
CA GLN A 334 -11.01 22.32 -6.71
C GLN A 334 -10.07 23.51 -7.00
N SER A 335 -9.78 24.33 -5.99
CA SER A 335 -8.86 25.48 -6.07
C SER A 335 -7.41 25.10 -6.42
N VAL A 336 -7.07 23.81 -6.40
CA VAL A 336 -5.75 23.29 -6.81
C VAL A 336 -5.62 23.20 -8.34
N ILE A 337 -6.72 23.20 -9.10
CA ILE A 337 -6.64 23.01 -10.56
C ILE A 337 -5.92 24.18 -11.28
N PRO A 338 -6.21 25.47 -10.99
CA PRO A 338 -5.49 26.60 -11.59
C PRO A 338 -3.98 26.59 -11.29
N LEU A 339 -3.59 26.09 -10.10
CA LEU A 339 -2.20 26.08 -9.64
C LEU A 339 -1.24 25.33 -10.59
N PHE A 340 -1.72 24.30 -11.29
CA PHE A 340 -0.91 23.62 -12.30
C PHE A 340 -0.45 24.59 -13.40
N ASN A 341 -1.36 25.43 -13.91
CA ASN A 341 -1.03 26.41 -14.93
C ASN A 341 -0.22 27.60 -14.38
N GLU A 342 -0.36 27.93 -13.09
CA GLU A 342 0.50 28.92 -12.41
C GLU A 342 1.94 28.44 -12.17
N ILE A 343 2.19 27.13 -12.13
CA ILE A 343 3.54 26.56 -12.08
C ILE A 343 4.17 26.62 -13.46
N GLN A 344 3.43 26.18 -14.49
CA GLN A 344 3.85 26.29 -15.89
C GLN A 344 2.62 26.31 -16.80
N ALA A 345 2.55 27.27 -17.71
CA ALA A 345 1.45 27.38 -18.67
C ALA A 345 1.29 26.09 -19.50
N GLY A 346 0.07 25.56 -19.58
CA GLY A 346 -0.24 24.32 -20.29
C GLY A 346 0.14 23.02 -19.56
N LEU A 347 0.67 23.10 -18.33
CA LEU A 347 1.04 21.91 -17.55
C LEU A 347 -0.17 21.00 -17.29
N LEU A 348 -1.32 21.55 -16.91
CA LEU A 348 -2.52 20.76 -16.68
C LEU A 348 -2.92 19.95 -17.93
N SER A 349 -2.89 20.59 -19.10
CA SER A 349 -3.16 19.95 -20.38
C SER A 349 -2.16 18.85 -20.68
N ASN A 350 -0.86 19.07 -20.42
CA ASN A 350 0.17 18.05 -20.61
C ASN A 350 -0.05 16.83 -19.71
N LEU A 351 -0.38 17.04 -18.43
CA LEU A 351 -0.67 15.98 -17.48
C LEU A 351 -1.91 15.16 -17.88
N VAL A 352 -2.99 15.84 -18.29
CA VAL A 352 -4.25 15.18 -18.70
C VAL A 352 -4.12 14.41 -20.02
N LEU A 353 -3.26 14.85 -20.95
CA LEU A 353 -3.02 14.11 -22.20
C LEU A 353 -2.02 12.96 -22.03
N ASN A 354 -0.93 13.16 -21.29
CA ASN A 354 0.24 12.29 -21.34
C ASN A 354 0.50 11.46 -20.07
N VAL A 355 0.01 11.91 -18.90
CA VAL A 355 0.33 11.30 -17.59
C VAL A 355 -0.87 10.56 -16.98
N TRP A 356 -2.05 11.18 -16.98
CA TRP A 356 -3.28 10.54 -16.48
C TRP A 356 -3.68 9.31 -17.30
N PRO A 357 -3.85 9.38 -18.64
CA PRO A 357 -4.49 8.30 -19.39
C PRO A 357 -3.77 6.94 -19.35
N PRO A 358 -2.41 6.86 -19.28
CA PRO A 358 -1.72 5.61 -19.00
C PRO A 358 -2.03 5.03 -17.62
N VAL A 359 -2.14 5.86 -16.57
CA VAL A 359 -2.44 5.42 -15.20
C VAL A 359 -3.90 5.01 -15.05
N LEU A 360 -4.85 5.74 -15.66
CA LEU A 360 -6.28 5.42 -15.55
C LEU A 360 -6.66 4.07 -16.21
N LYS A 361 -5.71 3.44 -16.92
CA LYS A 361 -5.79 2.09 -17.51
C LYS A 361 -5.15 1.00 -16.64
N MET A 362 -4.40 1.37 -15.60
CA MET A 362 -3.74 0.43 -14.68
C MET A 362 -4.76 -0.20 -13.71
N PRO A 363 -4.46 -1.36 -13.12
CA PRO A 363 -5.24 -1.87 -11.99
C PRO A 363 -5.12 -0.89 -10.80
N LEU A 364 -6.26 -0.33 -10.41
CA LEU A 364 -6.43 0.58 -9.28
C LEU A 364 -7.44 -0.03 -8.29
N LYS A 365 -7.23 0.20 -6.99
CA LYS A 365 -8.18 -0.17 -5.93
C LYS A 365 -9.49 0.60 -6.07
N THR A 366 -10.55 0.12 -5.42
CA THR A 366 -11.90 0.70 -5.55
C THR A 366 -11.97 2.16 -5.08
N ASP A 367 -11.24 2.52 -4.04
CA ASP A 367 -11.13 3.88 -3.50
C ASP A 367 -10.23 4.79 -4.35
N GLU A 368 -9.11 4.25 -4.85
CA GLU A 368 -8.26 4.91 -5.86
C GLU A 368 -9.08 5.25 -7.13
N ARG A 369 -9.91 4.31 -7.61
CA ARG A 369 -10.84 4.55 -8.73
C ARG A 369 -11.87 5.64 -8.40
N LYS A 370 -12.41 5.67 -7.18
CA LYS A 370 -13.34 6.72 -6.74
C LYS A 370 -12.70 8.11 -6.81
N VAL A 371 -11.51 8.32 -6.25
CA VAL A 371 -10.85 9.63 -6.31
C VAL A 371 -10.52 10.03 -7.75
N CYS A 372 -10.04 9.11 -8.59
CA CYS A 372 -9.76 9.40 -9.99
C CYS A 372 -11.01 9.77 -10.80
N VAL A 373 -12.14 9.06 -10.63
CA VAL A 373 -13.42 9.43 -11.28
C VAL A 373 -13.86 10.82 -10.84
N MET A 374 -13.83 11.10 -9.54
CA MET A 374 -14.27 12.37 -8.98
C MET A 374 -13.33 13.54 -9.34
N ALA A 375 -12.05 13.28 -9.60
CA ALA A 375 -11.11 14.26 -10.13
C ALA A 375 -11.38 14.55 -11.61
N VAL A 376 -11.56 13.52 -12.43
CA VAL A 376 -11.85 13.69 -13.87
C VAL A 376 -13.20 14.38 -14.09
N ALA A 377 -14.22 14.07 -13.29
CA ALA A 377 -15.49 14.79 -13.33
C ALA A 377 -15.34 16.29 -12.99
N ARG A 378 -14.49 16.63 -12.01
CA ARG A 378 -14.16 18.03 -11.69
C ARG A 378 -13.38 18.72 -12.80
N LEU A 379 -12.38 18.08 -13.38
CA LEU A 379 -11.65 18.60 -14.55
C LEU A 379 -12.61 18.89 -15.71
N LEU A 380 -13.52 17.96 -16.02
CA LEU A 380 -14.54 18.14 -17.07
C LEU A 380 -15.60 19.20 -16.75
N SER A 381 -15.68 19.72 -15.52
CA SER A 381 -16.58 20.83 -15.17
C SER A 381 -16.03 22.21 -15.53
N LEU A 382 -14.73 22.31 -15.86
CA LEU A 382 -14.07 23.56 -16.24
C LEU A 382 -14.26 23.89 -17.73
N ASP A 383 -14.58 25.15 -18.05
CA ASP A 383 -14.83 25.59 -19.42
C ASP A 383 -13.61 25.45 -20.34
N GLU A 384 -12.43 25.81 -19.84
CA GLU A 384 -11.15 25.63 -20.56
C GLU A 384 -10.92 24.16 -20.97
N MET A 385 -11.31 23.22 -20.10
CA MET A 385 -11.21 21.79 -20.37
C MET A 385 -12.27 21.35 -21.39
N ARG A 386 -13.52 21.81 -21.26
CA ARG A 386 -14.64 21.47 -22.17
C ARG A 386 -14.47 22.00 -23.59
N GLN A 387 -13.79 23.13 -23.76
CA GLN A 387 -13.52 23.71 -25.08
C GLN A 387 -12.44 22.94 -25.87
N ASN A 388 -11.63 22.12 -25.21
CA ASN A 388 -10.57 21.34 -25.86
C ASN A 388 -10.97 19.87 -26.05
N THR A 389 -11.38 19.53 -27.27
CA THR A 389 -11.82 18.18 -27.66
C THR A 389 -10.80 17.07 -27.35
N GLN A 390 -9.49 17.36 -27.36
CA GLN A 390 -8.46 16.38 -27.03
C GLN A 390 -8.42 16.07 -25.53
N LEU A 391 -8.54 17.09 -24.68
CA LEU A 391 -8.61 16.93 -23.21
C LEU A 391 -9.90 16.20 -22.81
N VAL A 392 -11.03 16.59 -23.40
CA VAL A 392 -12.32 15.93 -23.23
C VAL A 392 -12.23 14.44 -23.62
N GLY A 393 -11.65 14.13 -24.77
CA GLY A 393 -11.44 12.76 -25.24
C GLY A 393 -10.56 11.92 -24.32
N ALA A 394 -9.44 12.48 -23.84
CA ALA A 394 -8.53 11.80 -22.90
C ALA A 394 -9.24 11.46 -21.57
N CYS A 395 -9.98 12.43 -21.02
CA CYS A 395 -10.81 12.25 -19.83
C CYS A 395 -11.91 11.19 -20.04
N ALA A 396 -12.62 11.21 -21.18
CA ALA A 396 -13.67 10.24 -21.49
C ALA A 396 -13.14 8.80 -21.59
N VAL A 397 -12.00 8.60 -22.26
CA VAL A 397 -11.32 7.29 -22.31
C VAL A 397 -10.91 6.84 -20.90
N GLY A 398 -10.37 7.74 -20.09
CA GLY A 398 -10.04 7.47 -18.68
C GLY A 398 -11.26 6.99 -17.88
N LEU A 399 -12.41 7.66 -18.00
CA LEU A 399 -13.66 7.28 -17.33
C LEU A 399 -14.16 5.89 -17.75
N VAL A 400 -14.08 5.53 -19.04
CA VAL A 400 -14.49 4.19 -19.52
C VAL A 400 -13.68 3.08 -18.86
N HIS A 401 -12.36 3.26 -18.70
CA HIS A 401 -11.52 2.31 -17.97
C HIS A 401 -11.82 2.31 -16.46
N LEU A 402 -11.87 3.50 -15.83
CA LEU A 402 -12.16 3.66 -14.41
C LEU A 402 -13.53 3.10 -14.00
N LEU A 403 -14.52 3.07 -14.88
CA LEU A 403 -15.85 2.51 -14.63
C LEU A 403 -15.99 1.03 -15.04
N GLY A 404 -14.97 0.44 -15.68
CA GLY A 404 -15.01 -0.96 -16.14
C GLY A 404 -15.96 -1.18 -17.33
N LEU A 405 -16.12 -0.17 -18.18
CA LEU A 405 -17.05 -0.18 -19.33
C LEU A 405 -16.37 -0.61 -20.64
N SER A 406 -15.05 -0.76 -20.65
CA SER A 406 -14.30 -1.29 -21.79
C SER A 406 -14.60 -2.78 -22.01
N SER A 407 -14.83 -3.21 -23.25
CA SER A 407 -15.13 -4.61 -23.63
C SER A 407 -13.96 -5.59 -23.50
N SER A 408 -12.91 -5.27 -22.74
CA SER A 408 -11.72 -6.12 -22.63
C SER A 408 -11.95 -7.30 -21.67
N ASN A 409 -11.86 -8.52 -22.20
CA ASN A 409 -12.34 -9.75 -21.57
C ASN A 409 -11.36 -10.33 -20.52
N ASN A 410 -10.66 -9.48 -19.77
CA ASN A 410 -9.67 -9.88 -18.77
C ASN A 410 -10.28 -9.89 -17.37
N LYS A 411 -10.83 -11.03 -16.97
CA LYS A 411 -10.97 -11.41 -15.55
C LYS A 411 -9.57 -11.68 -14.96
N SER A 412 -8.77 -10.64 -14.74
CA SER A 412 -7.65 -10.75 -13.80
C SER A 412 -8.23 -11.08 -12.43
N LYS A 413 -7.77 -12.18 -11.82
CA LYS A 413 -8.26 -12.63 -10.52
C LYS A 413 -8.04 -11.52 -9.50
N LEU A 414 -9.11 -11.00 -8.93
CA LEU A 414 -9.11 -10.29 -7.65
C LEU A 414 -8.91 -11.32 -6.52
N ASN A 415 -7.74 -11.94 -6.50
CA ASN A 415 -7.19 -12.48 -5.26
C ASN A 415 -6.35 -11.36 -4.66
N GLY A 416 -6.57 -11.07 -3.37
CA GLY A 416 -5.73 -10.14 -2.63
C GLY A 416 -4.35 -10.76 -2.45
N ASP A 417 -3.45 -10.46 -3.38
CA ASP A 417 -2.03 -10.62 -3.16
C ASP A 417 -1.55 -9.37 -2.41
N GLU A 418 -1.38 -9.49 -1.10
CA GLU A 418 -0.40 -8.67 -0.39
C GLU A 418 0.98 -9.18 -0.80
N GLY A 419 1.27 -9.04 -2.10
CA GLY A 419 2.47 -9.51 -2.75
C GLY A 419 3.64 -8.74 -2.19
N SER A 420 4.46 -9.45 -1.42
CA SER A 420 5.79 -9.03 -1.04
C SER A 420 6.68 -8.99 -2.28
N ASP A 421 6.49 -7.96 -3.12
CA ASP A 421 7.46 -7.54 -4.14
C ASP A 421 8.66 -6.86 -3.46
N ASP A 422 9.18 -7.46 -2.39
CA ASP A 422 10.57 -7.31 -1.96
C ASP A 422 11.41 -8.19 -2.90
N GLU A 423 11.54 -7.69 -4.14
CA GLU A 423 12.64 -8.06 -5.00
C GLU A 423 13.92 -7.73 -4.20
N PHE A 424 14.65 -8.76 -3.75
CA PHE A 424 15.91 -8.64 -3.02
C PHE A 424 16.91 -7.91 -3.90
N LEU A 425 16.89 -6.57 -3.85
CA LEU A 425 17.83 -5.71 -4.53
C LEU A 425 19.18 -5.82 -3.84
N GLU A 426 19.97 -6.78 -4.28
CA GLU A 426 21.42 -6.83 -4.07
C GLU A 426 22.03 -5.50 -4.52
N ASN A 427 22.19 -4.59 -3.58
CA ASN A 427 23.09 -3.46 -3.73
C ASN A 427 24.14 -3.56 -2.62
N ALA A 428 25.04 -4.52 -2.79
CA ALA A 428 26.21 -4.74 -1.94
C ALA A 428 27.23 -3.60 -2.13
N GLY A 429 26.87 -2.40 -1.68
CA GLY A 429 27.82 -1.34 -1.34
C GLY A 429 28.37 -1.61 0.06
N ALA A 430 29.69 -1.56 0.21
CA ALA A 430 30.38 -1.96 1.44
C ALA A 430 29.89 -1.18 2.69
N GLY A 431 29.53 -1.92 3.74
CA GLY A 431 29.06 -1.36 5.03
C GLY A 431 27.64 -1.81 5.36
N GLN A 432 27.47 -3.05 5.83
CA GLN A 432 26.20 -3.50 6.40
C GLN A 432 26.00 -2.88 7.79
N GLU A 433 25.45 -1.68 7.83
CA GLU A 433 24.76 -1.19 9.03
C GLU A 433 23.51 -2.05 9.27
N TYR A 434 23.22 -2.36 10.53
CA TYR A 434 22.04 -3.12 10.93
C TYR A 434 20.76 -2.31 10.65
N GLU A 435 20.04 -2.66 9.58
CA GLU A 435 18.77 -2.01 9.20
C GLU A 435 17.57 -2.86 9.65
N VAL A 436 16.84 -2.39 10.66
CA VAL A 436 15.56 -2.99 11.10
C VAL A 436 14.56 -2.94 9.93
N SER A 437 13.75 -3.99 9.76
CA SER A 437 12.69 -4.06 8.74
C SER A 437 11.31 -3.71 9.31
N PHE A 438 10.48 -3.02 8.51
CA PHE A 438 9.09 -2.72 8.90
C PHE A 438 8.23 -3.98 8.88
N ASN A 439 7.44 -4.19 9.93
CA ASN A 439 6.39 -5.19 9.96
C ASN A 439 5.06 -4.53 10.36
N LYS A 440 4.05 -4.63 9.50
CA LYS A 440 2.70 -4.11 9.80
C LYS A 440 2.03 -5.00 10.84
N LEU A 441 1.45 -4.40 11.87
CA LEU A 441 0.58 -5.09 12.82
C LEU A 441 -0.84 -5.23 12.23
N GLN A 442 -1.39 -6.44 12.24
CA GLN A 442 -2.71 -6.79 11.71
C GLN A 442 -3.85 -6.12 12.49
N ASN A 443 -3.60 -5.76 13.75
CA ASN A 443 -4.61 -5.28 14.68
C ASN A 443 -4.56 -3.78 15.01
N THR A 444 -3.84 -2.97 14.22
CA THR A 444 -3.70 -1.51 14.47
C THR A 444 -4.63 -0.60 13.66
N ASP A 445 -5.45 -1.14 12.75
CA ASP A 445 -6.51 -0.38 12.07
C ASP A 445 -7.88 -0.69 12.71
N LEU A 446 -8.61 0.36 13.13
CA LEU A 446 -9.97 0.28 13.65
C LEU A 446 -11.01 0.08 12.53
N PRO A 447 -12.20 -0.46 12.82
CA PRO A 447 -13.32 -0.42 11.89
C PRO A 447 -13.61 1.03 11.45
N GLY A 448 -13.54 1.30 10.14
CA GLY A 448 -13.68 2.66 9.58
C GLY A 448 -12.35 3.39 9.32
N ALA A 449 -11.26 3.08 10.03
CA ALA A 449 -9.93 3.63 9.70
C ALA A 449 -9.38 3.10 8.36
N ALA A 450 -9.91 1.97 7.89
CA ALA A 450 -9.63 1.36 6.58
C ALA A 450 -10.58 1.82 5.45
N ALA A 451 -11.32 2.93 5.61
CA ALA A 451 -12.32 3.38 4.64
C ALA A 451 -11.76 3.96 3.31
N GLY A 452 -10.45 3.80 3.07
CA GLY A 452 -9.76 4.17 1.83
C GLY A 452 -9.62 5.68 1.63
N LEU A 453 -9.17 6.09 0.45
CA LEU A 453 -8.95 7.49 0.07
C LEU A 453 -10.25 8.30 -0.12
N ALA A 454 -11.39 7.63 -0.28
CA ALA A 454 -12.69 8.25 -0.59
C ALA A 454 -13.84 7.63 0.24
N PRO A 455 -13.82 7.80 1.57
CA PRO A 455 -14.87 7.28 2.46
C PRO A 455 -16.22 8.01 2.27
N ASP A 456 -16.16 9.28 1.88
CA ASP A 456 -17.27 10.18 1.58
C ASP A 456 -17.96 9.88 0.24
N VAL A 457 -17.31 9.12 -0.64
CA VAL A 457 -17.84 8.80 -1.96
C VAL A 457 -18.63 7.47 -1.89
N PRO A 458 -19.90 7.43 -2.34
CA PRO A 458 -20.72 6.22 -2.30
C PRO A 458 -20.26 5.18 -3.33
N GLU A 459 -21.14 4.26 -3.75
CA GLU A 459 -20.82 3.28 -4.79
C GLU A 459 -20.30 3.96 -6.08
N LEU A 460 -19.23 3.40 -6.66
CA LEU A 460 -18.44 4.05 -7.73
C LEU A 460 -19.29 4.49 -8.92
N GLN A 461 -20.24 3.66 -9.37
CA GLN A 461 -21.10 4.01 -10.51
C GLN A 461 -22.09 5.13 -10.16
N SER A 462 -22.71 5.07 -8.97
CA SER A 462 -23.64 6.10 -8.50
C SER A 462 -22.94 7.46 -8.34
N ALA A 463 -21.74 7.46 -7.73
CA ALA A 463 -20.89 8.65 -7.60
C ALA A 463 -20.53 9.24 -8.97
N ALA A 464 -20.13 8.42 -9.93
CA ALA A 464 -19.84 8.86 -11.29
C ALA A 464 -21.05 9.49 -11.96
N LYS A 465 -22.23 8.87 -11.85
CA LYS A 465 -23.49 9.41 -12.41
C LYS A 465 -23.82 10.78 -11.82
N ALA A 466 -23.72 10.93 -10.49
CA ALA A 466 -23.98 12.20 -9.82
C ALA A 466 -22.98 13.29 -10.21
N ALA A 467 -21.67 12.97 -10.24
CA ALA A 467 -20.61 13.93 -10.52
C ALA A 467 -20.55 14.38 -11.99
N LEU A 468 -20.95 13.52 -12.94
CA LEU A 468 -20.95 13.85 -14.37
C LEU A 468 -22.26 14.51 -14.84
N LYS A 469 -23.38 14.39 -14.11
CA LYS A 469 -24.66 15.00 -14.49
C LYS A 469 -24.59 16.51 -14.80
N PRO A 470 -23.84 17.37 -14.08
CA PRO A 470 -23.71 18.79 -14.42
C PRO A 470 -22.93 19.03 -15.73
N VAL A 471 -22.03 18.11 -16.09
CA VAL A 471 -21.21 18.16 -17.31
C VAL A 471 -22.01 17.66 -18.53
N LEU A 472 -22.89 16.67 -18.32
CA LEU A 472 -23.64 15.94 -19.36
C LEU A 472 -25.08 16.44 -19.59
N GLY A 473 -25.52 17.44 -18.84
CA GLY A 473 -26.91 17.89 -18.86
C GLY A 473 -27.91 16.83 -18.36
N ALA A 474 -29.18 16.99 -18.72
CA ALA A 474 -30.26 16.13 -18.24
C ALA A 474 -30.36 14.74 -18.91
N ALA A 475 -29.41 14.39 -19.79
CA ALA A 475 -29.43 13.15 -20.52
C ALA A 475 -29.01 11.93 -19.66
N PRO A 476 -29.61 10.74 -19.87
CA PRO A 476 -29.16 9.53 -19.20
C PRO A 476 -27.74 9.16 -19.65
N LEU A 477 -26.90 8.73 -18.70
CA LEU A 477 -25.58 8.17 -19.00
C LEU A 477 -25.76 6.88 -19.83
N PRO A 478 -25.23 6.82 -21.07
CA PRO A 478 -25.51 5.71 -21.97
C PRO A 478 -24.88 4.40 -21.50
N GLU A 479 -25.53 3.28 -21.84
CA GLU A 479 -25.04 1.96 -21.47
C GLU A 479 -23.79 1.58 -22.27
N ARG A 480 -22.70 1.32 -21.55
CA ARG A 480 -21.43 0.65 -21.93
C ARG A 480 -20.63 1.16 -23.15
N SER A 481 -21.24 1.61 -24.25
CA SER A 481 -20.52 1.91 -25.51
C SER A 481 -20.48 3.38 -25.93
N GLU A 482 -21.44 4.22 -25.53
CA GLU A 482 -21.58 5.56 -26.13
C GLU A 482 -20.95 6.71 -25.32
N ILE A 483 -20.43 6.49 -24.11
CA ILE A 483 -19.92 7.59 -23.24
C ILE A 483 -18.87 8.45 -23.97
N VAL A 484 -17.99 7.86 -24.78
CA VAL A 484 -16.98 8.61 -25.54
C VAL A 484 -17.64 9.52 -26.59
N PHE A 485 -18.59 9.01 -27.37
CA PHE A 485 -19.33 9.82 -28.35
C PHE A 485 -20.22 10.86 -27.68
N PHE A 486 -20.86 10.51 -26.56
CA PHE A 486 -21.77 11.38 -25.82
C PHE A 486 -21.03 12.55 -25.15
N VAL A 487 -19.87 12.29 -24.53
CA VAL A 487 -19.01 13.33 -23.93
C VAL A 487 -18.42 14.24 -25.02
N LEU A 488 -18.01 13.70 -26.17
CA LEU A 488 -17.53 14.50 -27.30
C LEU A 488 -18.63 15.37 -27.94
N ALA A 489 -19.87 14.86 -28.01
CA ALA A 489 -21.02 15.56 -28.58
C ALA A 489 -21.47 16.81 -27.78
N GLN A 490 -21.00 16.99 -26.55
CA GLN A 490 -21.29 18.18 -25.72
C GLN A 490 -20.21 19.26 -25.78
N THR A 491 -19.18 19.09 -26.61
CA THR A 491 -18.25 20.18 -26.93
C THR A 491 -18.93 21.19 -27.89
N PRO A 492 -18.71 22.51 -27.73
CA PRO A 492 -19.45 23.54 -28.50
C PRO A 492 -19.06 23.66 -29.99
N LEU A 493 -18.47 22.61 -30.58
CA LEU A 493 -18.13 22.50 -32.01
C LEU A 493 -19.07 21.54 -32.74
N SER A 494 -20.37 21.62 -32.45
CA SER A 494 -21.41 21.06 -33.32
C SER A 494 -21.59 21.95 -34.56
N LEU A 495 -20.82 21.63 -35.61
CA LEU A 495 -21.02 22.18 -36.95
C LEU A 495 -22.49 22.06 -37.36
N SER A 496 -23.08 23.19 -37.77
CA SER A 496 -24.49 23.36 -38.09
C SER A 496 -24.94 22.45 -39.25
N ARG A 497 -25.52 21.29 -38.92
CA ARG A 497 -26.35 20.52 -39.87
C ARG A 497 -27.73 21.16 -40.00
N SER A 498 -27.78 22.27 -40.72
CA SER A 498 -28.99 22.86 -41.28
C SER A 498 -28.76 23.16 -42.76
N LEU A 499 -29.21 22.25 -43.63
CA LEU A 499 -29.49 22.49 -45.04
C LEU A 499 -30.40 21.37 -45.56
N ALA A 500 -31.48 21.76 -46.22
CA ALA A 500 -32.55 20.89 -46.69
C ALA A 500 -32.17 20.15 -48.00
N PRO A 501 -32.91 19.08 -48.39
CA PRO A 501 -32.55 18.26 -49.55
C PRO A 501 -33.25 18.71 -50.85
N SER A 502 -32.51 18.88 -51.95
CA SER A 502 -33.06 18.78 -53.31
C SER A 502 -31.98 18.75 -54.41
N LEU A 503 -32.22 17.95 -55.45
CA LEU A 503 -31.67 18.00 -56.83
C LEU A 503 -30.29 17.34 -57.08
N PRO A 504 -30.03 16.82 -58.32
CA PRO A 504 -29.67 15.40 -58.46
C PRO A 504 -28.36 15.08 -59.21
N LEU A 505 -28.08 13.77 -59.30
CA LEU A 505 -26.95 13.10 -59.97
C LEU A 505 -26.66 13.55 -61.42
N PRO A 506 -25.37 13.67 -61.82
CA PRO A 506 -24.94 13.65 -63.22
C PRO A 506 -24.53 12.24 -63.70
N LEU A 507 -24.75 11.97 -65.00
CA LEU A 507 -24.39 10.75 -65.73
C LEU A 507 -22.94 10.80 -66.30
N PRO A 508 -22.36 9.69 -66.82
CA PRO A 508 -20.90 9.51 -66.90
C PRO A 508 -20.25 9.46 -68.31
N LEU A 509 -18.89 9.43 -68.33
CA LEU A 509 -17.95 9.08 -69.43
C LEU A 509 -17.71 10.15 -70.53
N PRO A 510 -16.57 10.14 -71.30
CA PRO A 510 -15.58 9.06 -71.57
C PRO A 510 -14.05 9.42 -71.46
N PRO A 511 -13.11 8.47 -71.68
CA PRO A 511 -11.63 8.65 -71.72
C PRO A 511 -11.11 8.83 -73.19
N PRO A 512 -9.81 8.71 -73.59
CA PRO A 512 -8.53 8.46 -72.88
C PRO A 512 -7.30 9.34 -73.33
N SER A 513 -6.09 9.13 -72.77
CA SER A 513 -4.77 9.07 -73.49
C SER A 513 -3.52 9.00 -72.58
N LEU A 514 -2.42 8.42 -73.10
CA LEU A 514 -1.06 8.22 -72.56
C LEU A 514 -0.08 8.11 -73.77
N PRO A 515 1.26 8.10 -73.63
CA PRO A 515 2.21 8.87 -72.79
C PRO A 515 3.22 9.62 -73.74
N PRO A 516 4.55 9.89 -73.46
CA PRO A 516 5.59 8.92 -73.09
C PRO A 516 6.71 9.35 -72.08
N PHE A 517 7.42 8.33 -71.59
CA PHE A 517 8.81 8.26 -71.08
C PHE A 517 9.72 9.50 -70.97
N LEU A 518 10.49 9.57 -69.88
CA LEU A 518 11.96 9.35 -69.88
C LEU A 518 12.57 9.28 -68.45
N SER A 519 13.58 8.43 -68.28
CA SER A 519 14.59 8.46 -67.19
C SER A 519 15.97 8.23 -67.84
N PRO A 520 17.11 8.66 -67.23
CA PRO A 520 17.91 7.66 -66.49
C PRO A 520 18.92 8.15 -65.40
N ARG A 521 19.22 7.24 -64.46
CA ARG A 521 20.57 6.85 -63.91
C ARG A 521 21.52 7.80 -63.11
N CYS A 522 21.86 7.30 -61.91
CA CYS A 522 23.22 7.03 -61.34
C CYS A 522 24.22 8.14 -60.89
N ASN A 523 24.50 8.17 -59.56
CA ASN A 523 25.79 7.83 -58.87
C ASN A 523 27.16 8.47 -59.30
N PRO A 524 28.22 8.49 -58.44
CA PRO A 524 28.36 9.01 -57.06
C PRO A 524 29.68 9.81 -56.81
N ALA A 525 29.95 10.20 -55.54
CA ALA A 525 31.27 10.46 -54.91
C ALA A 525 32.10 11.73 -55.24
N ARG A 526 32.50 12.50 -54.19
CA ARG A 526 33.89 12.80 -53.74
C ARG A 526 33.99 14.01 -52.77
N CYS A 527 34.77 13.85 -51.68
CA CYS A 527 35.50 14.95 -51.00
C CYS A 527 36.92 15.08 -51.60
N PRO A 528 37.63 16.21 -51.46
CA PRO A 528 38.46 16.57 -50.27
C PRO A 528 38.24 18.04 -49.79
N ALA A 529 38.53 18.48 -48.55
CA ALA A 529 39.83 18.75 -47.88
C ALA A 529 40.70 19.82 -48.60
N ALA A 530 41.33 20.84 -47.97
CA ALA A 530 41.50 21.23 -46.56
C ALA A 530 41.96 22.73 -46.39
N THR A 531 42.31 23.11 -45.15
CA THR A 531 43.18 24.24 -44.66
C THR A 531 42.48 25.57 -44.27
N SER A 532 42.86 26.31 -43.20
CA SER A 532 43.92 26.18 -42.15
C SER A 532 43.67 27.07 -40.90
N SER A 533 44.21 26.65 -39.73
CA SER A 533 44.84 27.46 -38.62
C SER A 533 44.02 28.59 -37.92
N GLU A 534 44.12 28.96 -36.63
CA GLU A 534 45.00 28.75 -35.45
C GLU A 534 44.12 28.88 -34.16
N ALA A 535 44.52 28.76 -32.89
CA ALA A 535 45.43 27.93 -32.09
C ALA A 535 45.64 28.62 -30.71
N LYS A 536 45.21 27.99 -29.59
CA LYS A 536 45.74 28.06 -28.19
C LYS A 536 44.72 27.40 -27.23
N ALA A 537 44.96 26.21 -26.66
CA ALA A 537 45.89 25.88 -25.54
C ALA A 537 45.31 26.29 -24.16
N ALA A 538 45.32 25.48 -23.09
CA ALA A 538 45.69 24.07 -22.84
C ALA A 538 44.88 23.58 -21.58
N SER A 539 45.03 22.40 -20.93
CA SER A 539 45.87 21.18 -21.02
C SER A 539 45.26 20.08 -20.10
N GLY A 540 45.64 18.80 -20.24
CA GLY A 540 45.42 17.77 -19.20
C GLY A 540 44.81 16.43 -19.66
N ARG A 541 45.62 15.51 -20.21
CA ARG A 541 45.28 14.08 -20.40
C ARG A 541 45.74 13.31 -19.12
N CYS A 542 45.03 12.34 -18.55
CA CYS A 542 44.83 10.95 -19.03
C CYS A 542 46.08 10.28 -19.62
N VAL A 543 46.45 9.09 -19.10
CA VAL A 543 46.65 7.82 -19.87
C VAL A 543 47.34 6.73 -19.01
N ASP A 544 46.70 5.55 -18.97
CA ASP A 544 47.21 4.17 -18.88
C ASP A 544 48.04 3.55 -17.71
N ARG A 545 47.50 2.39 -17.28
CA ARG A 545 48.09 1.02 -17.30
C ARG A 545 48.69 0.34 -16.05
N CYS A 546 48.27 -0.94 -15.97
CA CYS A 546 49.02 -2.13 -15.52
C CYS A 546 49.40 -2.30 -14.04
N PHE A 547 48.75 -3.27 -13.39
CA PHE A 547 49.20 -3.91 -12.15
C PHE A 547 50.07 -5.15 -12.44
N PRO A 548 51.20 -5.35 -11.73
CA PRO A 548 51.95 -6.60 -11.70
C PRO A 548 51.72 -7.42 -10.42
N ASN A 549 51.94 -8.74 -10.52
CA ASN A 549 52.00 -9.69 -9.40
C ASN A 549 53.25 -9.49 -8.53
N HIS A 550 53.16 -9.81 -7.23
CA HIS A 550 54.28 -10.40 -6.48
C HIS A 550 53.82 -11.36 -5.36
N ARG A 551 54.64 -12.39 -5.09
CA ARG A 551 54.39 -13.51 -4.14
C ARG A 551 55.11 -13.33 -2.80
N ARG A 552 54.73 -14.21 -1.84
CA ARG A 552 55.41 -14.59 -0.55
C ARG A 552 55.05 -13.68 0.65
N SER A 553 54.90 -14.17 1.89
CA SER A 553 54.92 -15.55 2.44
C SER A 553 54.50 -15.54 3.93
N GLY A 554 53.95 -16.64 4.47
CA GLY A 554 53.97 -16.91 5.93
C GLY A 554 52.67 -17.41 6.58
N MET A 555 52.63 -18.70 6.91
CA MET A 555 51.89 -19.27 8.06
C MET A 555 52.80 -19.17 9.32
N PRO A 556 52.33 -19.22 10.59
CA PRO A 556 51.51 -20.33 11.12
C PRO A 556 50.51 -20.07 12.30
N PHE A 557 49.72 -21.11 12.60
CA PHE A 557 49.12 -21.57 13.89
C PHE A 557 48.99 -20.65 15.13
N ALA A 558 47.75 -20.53 15.64
CA ALA A 558 47.25 -20.79 17.02
C ALA A 558 45.78 -20.28 17.10
N ALA A 559 44.75 -20.96 17.61
CA ALA A 559 44.57 -21.75 18.84
C ALA A 559 44.35 -20.89 20.12
N SER A 560 43.13 -20.34 20.27
CA SER A 560 42.45 -20.07 21.55
C SER A 560 40.96 -19.85 21.31
#